data_AF-A0A6A4H2S1-F1
#
_entry.id   AF-A0A6A4H2S1-F1
#
_cell.length_a   1.000
_cell.length_b   1.000
_cell.length_c   1.000
_cell.angle_alpha   90.00
_cell.angle_beta   90.00
_cell.angle_gamma   90.00
#
_symmetry.space_group_name_H-M   'P 1'
#
loop_
_entity.id
_entity.type
_entity.pdbx_description
1 polymer ?
#
loop_
_entity_poly.entity_id
_entity_poly.type
_entity_poly.pdbx_seq_one_letter_code
_entity_poly.pdbx_strand_id
1 'polypeptide(L)'
;DEVGDLCREHAPNHDLTMKDIPTMQKLAHAVHETKTCHYGVEATVFLLGPLQSTNYAAIPFIVSPTCKTEKWPQLASTLDLIMDLYPIYIQPYLGPLFMTSTDGNSVFHTAQHNRLTCYTPPVGSALYIELAGLLGFNMTCGKNEAVMGPDPKHVVKRE
;
A
#
# COMPACT_ATOMS: atom_id res chain seq x y z
N ASP A 1 13.56 11.09 20.73
CA ASP A 1 14.15 10.33 19.61
C ASP A 1 13.64 8.91 19.62
N GLU A 2 13.43 8.33 18.43
CA GLU A 2 12.95 6.96 18.24
C GLU A 2 13.93 6.14 17.40
N VAL A 3 13.93 4.82 17.59
CA VAL A 3 14.77 3.89 16.84
C VAL A 3 14.17 3.63 15.46
N GLY A 4 14.94 3.90 14.41
CA GLY A 4 14.59 3.64 13.01
C GLY A 4 14.99 2.25 12.50
N ASP A 5 14.71 2.00 11.22
CA ASP A 5 15.13 0.81 10.43
C ASP A 5 14.65 -0.57 10.92
N LEU A 6 13.77 -0.61 11.92
CA LEU A 6 13.11 -1.85 12.34
C LEU A 6 11.91 -2.17 11.46
N CYS A 7 11.65 -3.45 11.25
CA CYS A 7 10.54 -3.92 10.43
C CYS A 7 9.17 -3.53 11.03
N ARG A 8 8.29 -2.99 10.18
CA ARG A 8 6.92 -2.59 10.52
C ARG A 8 6.12 -3.70 11.18
N GLU A 9 6.36 -4.95 10.80
CA GLU A 9 5.56 -6.09 11.27
C GLU A 9 5.78 -6.39 12.76
N HIS A 10 6.96 -6.08 13.31
CA HIS A 10 7.33 -6.46 14.67
C HIS A 10 7.62 -5.27 15.57
N ALA A 11 8.08 -4.13 15.02
CA ALA A 11 8.40 -2.94 15.78
C ALA A 11 7.27 -2.44 16.70
N PRO A 12 5.97 -2.48 16.32
CA PRO A 12 4.88 -2.04 17.20
C PRO A 12 4.72 -2.83 18.51
N ASN A 13 5.34 -4.01 18.62
CA ASN A 13 5.31 -4.83 19.83
C ASN A 13 6.38 -4.42 20.85
N HIS A 14 7.20 -3.41 20.54
CA HIS A 14 8.32 -2.98 21.36
C HIS A 14 8.26 -1.47 21.62
N ASP A 15 8.89 -1.04 22.71
CA ASP A 15 9.09 0.38 22.98
C ASP A 15 10.27 0.90 22.15
N LEU A 16 9.95 1.73 21.16
CA LEU A 16 10.93 2.30 20.22
C LEU A 16 11.53 3.63 20.72
N THR A 17 11.07 4.12 21.88
CA THR A 17 11.52 5.41 22.40
C THR A 17 12.92 5.28 23.01
N MET A 18 13.82 6.18 22.63
CA MET A 18 15.17 6.25 23.19
C MET A 18 15.18 7.02 24.52
N LYS A 19 14.38 6.56 25.49
CA LYS A 19 14.18 7.27 26.76
C LYS A 19 15.20 6.88 27.84
N ASP A 20 15.64 5.62 27.88
CA ASP A 20 16.57 5.11 28.88
C ASP A 20 17.34 3.86 28.39
N ILE A 21 18.46 3.56 29.05
CA ILE A 21 19.32 2.42 28.73
C ILE A 21 18.56 1.08 28.85
N PRO A 22 17.78 0.81 29.92
CA PRO A 22 17.02 -0.44 30.03
C PRO A 22 16.05 -0.71 28.86
N THR A 23 15.30 0.30 28.40
CA THR A 23 14.43 0.18 27.22
C THR A 23 15.26 -0.17 25.99
N MET A 24 16.39 0.52 25.80
CA MET A 24 17.28 0.22 24.67
C MET A 24 17.89 -1.17 24.72
N GLN A 25 18.26 -1.66 25.91
CA GLN A 25 18.77 -3.01 26.09
C GLN A 25 17.69 -4.07 25.81
N LYS A 26 16.43 -3.84 26.20
CA LYS A 26 15.31 -4.73 25.86
C LYS A 26 15.09 -4.82 24.36
N LEU A 27 15.13 -3.67 23.67
CA LEU A 27 14.99 -3.64 22.22
C LEU A 27 16.18 -4.33 21.53
N ALA A 28 17.40 -4.06 21.98
CA ALA A 28 18.60 -4.73 21.47
C ALA A 28 18.52 -6.25 21.67
N HIS A 29 18.08 -6.71 22.84
CA HIS A 29 17.84 -8.13 23.13
C HIS A 29 16.78 -8.72 22.19
N ALA A 30 15.68 -7.98 21.92
CA ALA A 30 14.64 -8.38 20.99
C ALA A 30 15.13 -8.56 19.55
N VAL A 31 16.02 -7.66 19.10
CA VAL A 31 16.56 -7.65 17.72
C VAL A 31 17.71 -8.65 17.56
N HIS A 32 18.62 -8.73 18.52
CA HIS A 32 19.87 -9.47 18.39
C HIS A 32 19.80 -10.88 18.95
N GLU A 33 19.10 -11.10 20.07
CA GLU A 33 19.12 -12.36 20.81
C GLU A 33 17.85 -13.17 20.57
N THR A 34 16.67 -12.64 20.89
CA THR A 34 15.41 -13.40 20.80
C THR A 34 14.80 -13.45 19.41
N LYS A 35 15.21 -12.51 18.54
CA LYS A 35 14.65 -12.33 17.17
C LYS A 35 13.13 -12.13 17.18
N THR A 36 12.59 -11.50 18.22
CA THR A 36 11.18 -11.07 18.26
C THR A 36 10.96 -9.70 17.63
N CYS A 37 12.04 -9.04 17.22
CA CYS A 37 12.06 -7.90 16.31
C CYS A 37 13.16 -8.11 15.27
N HIS A 38 13.04 -7.46 14.10
CA HIS A 38 14.00 -7.58 13.01
C HIS A 38 14.32 -6.22 12.43
N TYR A 39 15.51 -6.10 11.86
CA TYR A 39 15.81 -5.02 10.91
C TYR A 39 14.95 -5.18 9.65
N GLY A 40 14.57 -4.05 9.06
CA GLY A 40 14.05 -4.03 7.71
C GLY A 40 15.15 -4.44 6.73
N VAL A 41 14.84 -5.37 5.84
CA VAL A 41 15.74 -5.79 4.74
C VAL A 41 15.31 -5.18 3.41
N GLU A 42 14.06 -4.74 3.32
CA GLU A 42 13.48 -3.98 2.22
C GLU A 42 12.56 -2.90 2.79
N ALA A 43 12.02 -2.04 1.92
CA ALA A 43 11.03 -1.05 2.29
C ALA A 43 9.81 -1.14 1.38
N THR A 44 8.63 -1.19 1.99
CA THR A 44 7.38 -0.90 1.29
C THR A 44 7.29 0.61 1.08
N VAL A 45 7.14 1.03 -0.17
CA VAL A 45 6.98 2.44 -0.52
C VAL A 45 5.66 2.64 -1.24
N PHE A 46 4.82 3.55 -0.73
CA PHE A 46 3.64 4.01 -1.44
C PHE A 46 3.94 5.37 -2.06
N LEU A 47 3.61 5.49 -3.35
CA LEU A 47 3.77 6.70 -4.13
C LEU A 47 2.43 7.13 -4.71
N LEU A 48 2.22 8.44 -4.77
CA LEU A 48 1.15 9.04 -5.55
C LEU A 48 1.73 9.43 -6.91
N GLY A 49 1.09 8.96 -7.98
CA GLY A 49 1.41 9.36 -9.36
C GLY A 49 0.30 10.25 -9.92
N PRO A 50 0.43 11.59 -9.84
CA PRO A 50 -0.59 12.49 -10.36
C PRO A 50 -0.73 12.34 -11.87
N LEU A 51 -1.96 12.07 -12.35
CA LEU A 51 -2.27 12.06 -13.79
C LEU A 51 -2.59 13.47 -14.27
N GLN A 52 -1.58 14.35 -14.22
CA GLN A 52 -1.69 15.77 -14.56
C GLN A 52 -0.63 16.19 -15.57
N SER A 53 -0.91 17.23 -16.37
CA SER A 53 0.05 17.78 -17.35
C SER A 53 1.22 18.52 -16.71
N THR A 54 1.07 18.93 -15.45
CA THR A 54 2.09 19.55 -14.61
C THR A 54 2.24 18.75 -13.31
N ASN A 55 3.40 18.84 -12.64
CA ASN A 55 3.67 18.14 -11.38
C ASN A 55 3.47 16.61 -11.44
N TYR A 56 3.82 15.98 -12.57
CA TYR A 56 3.75 14.52 -12.80
C TYR A 56 4.78 13.70 -11.98
N ALA A 57 5.50 14.33 -11.05
CA ALA A 57 6.48 13.63 -10.24
C ALA A 57 5.79 12.64 -9.30
N ALA A 58 6.39 11.46 -9.13
CA ALA A 58 5.94 10.52 -8.11
C ALA A 58 6.20 11.10 -6.72
N ILE A 59 5.18 11.15 -5.87
CA ILE A 59 5.24 11.71 -4.52
C ILE A 59 5.23 10.53 -3.53
N PRO A 60 6.39 10.13 -2.96
CA PRO A 60 6.40 9.14 -1.91
C PRO A 60 5.76 9.71 -0.64
N PHE A 61 4.85 8.96 -0.02
CA PHE A 61 4.16 9.41 1.19
C PHE A 61 4.16 8.40 2.33
N ILE A 62 4.47 7.13 2.04
CA ILE A 62 4.76 6.11 3.05
C ILE A 62 6.05 5.42 2.64
N VAL A 63 7.01 5.37 3.56
CA VAL A 63 8.21 4.55 3.46
C VAL A 63 8.28 3.74 4.74
N SER A 64 8.26 2.42 4.61
CA SER A 64 8.13 1.55 5.78
C SER A 64 9.02 0.31 5.63
N PRO A 65 10.01 0.13 6.51
CA PRO A 65 10.88 -1.04 6.46
C PRO A 65 10.09 -2.33 6.72
N THR A 66 10.44 -3.41 6.02
CA THR A 66 9.84 -4.73 6.19
C THR A 66 10.91 -5.81 6.28
N CYS A 67 10.63 -6.85 7.08
CA CYS A 67 11.45 -8.06 7.10
C CYS A 67 10.91 -9.15 6.16
N LYS A 68 10.06 -8.80 5.18
CA LYS A 68 9.39 -9.69 4.21
C LYS A 68 8.39 -10.68 4.79
N THR A 69 8.05 -10.54 6.07
CA THR A 69 7.00 -11.36 6.70
C THR A 69 5.62 -10.73 6.56
N GLU A 70 5.50 -9.64 5.81
CA GLU A 70 4.22 -8.99 5.55
C GLU A 70 3.25 -9.97 4.89
N LYS A 71 1.99 -9.92 5.32
CA LYS A 71 0.92 -10.73 4.73
C LYS A 71 -0.14 -9.83 4.14
N TRP A 72 -0.90 -10.38 3.21
CA TRP A 72 -1.87 -9.62 2.44
C TRP A 72 -2.94 -8.93 3.32
N PRO A 73 -3.38 -9.47 4.48
CA PRO A 73 -4.39 -8.77 5.30
C PRO A 73 -3.87 -7.46 5.88
N GLN A 74 -2.63 -7.43 6.38
CA GLN A 74 -2.03 -6.21 6.94
C GLN A 74 -1.87 -5.14 5.86
N LEU A 75 -1.46 -5.56 4.67
CA LEU A 75 -1.35 -4.66 3.54
C LEU A 75 -2.73 -4.17 3.07
N ALA A 76 -3.75 -5.03 3.07
CA ALA A 76 -5.13 -4.65 2.74
C ALA A 76 -5.65 -3.60 3.73
N SER A 77 -5.38 -3.75 5.04
CA SER A 77 -5.73 -2.72 6.04
C SER A 77 -5.02 -1.39 5.78
N THR A 78 -3.77 -1.44 5.32
CA THR A 78 -3.01 -0.23 4.94
C THR A 78 -3.64 0.43 3.71
N LEU A 79 -4.01 -0.35 2.70
CA LEU A 79 -4.72 0.13 1.50
C LEU A 79 -6.08 0.73 1.85
N ASP A 80 -6.84 0.09 2.74
CA ASP A 80 -8.14 0.59 3.23
C ASP A 80 -7.95 1.96 3.89
N LEU A 81 -6.97 2.11 4.78
CA LEU A 81 -6.64 3.38 5.41
C LEU A 81 -6.28 4.46 4.38
N ILE A 82 -5.46 4.14 3.39
CA ILE A 82 -5.09 5.08 2.32
C ILE A 82 -6.34 5.51 1.54
N MET A 83 -7.19 4.56 1.14
CA MET A 83 -8.42 4.85 0.37
C MET A 83 -9.45 5.65 1.18
N ASP A 84 -9.47 5.48 2.51
CA ASP A 84 -10.34 6.24 3.40
C ASP A 84 -9.86 7.68 3.59
N LEU A 85 -8.55 7.87 3.68
CA LEU A 85 -7.94 9.18 3.91
C LEU A 85 -7.76 10.00 2.64
N TYR A 86 -7.62 9.34 1.48
CA TYR A 86 -7.36 10.00 0.20
C TYR A 86 -8.38 11.09 -0.16
N PRO A 87 -9.72 10.85 -0.09
CA PRO A 87 -10.71 11.87 -0.43
C PRO A 87 -10.65 13.11 0.47
N ILE A 88 -10.15 12.95 1.70
CA ILE A 88 -10.07 14.02 2.70
C ILE A 88 -8.82 14.87 2.48
N TYR A 89 -7.66 14.22 2.34
CA TYR A 89 -6.36 14.90 2.41
C TYR A 89 -5.68 15.11 1.06
N ILE A 90 -5.97 14.28 0.06
CA ILE A 90 -5.21 14.26 -1.20
C ILE A 90 -6.06 14.69 -2.39
N GLN A 91 -7.31 14.24 -2.46
CA GLN A 91 -8.21 14.53 -3.56
C GLN A 91 -8.38 16.04 -3.87
N PRO A 92 -8.43 16.96 -2.88
CA PRO A 92 -8.50 18.39 -3.17
C PRO A 92 -7.31 18.94 -3.98
N TYR A 93 -6.17 18.25 -3.96
CA TYR A 93 -4.93 18.67 -4.60
C TYR A 93 -4.63 17.88 -5.88
N LEU A 94 -4.87 16.57 -5.87
CA LEU A 94 -4.48 15.67 -6.97
C LEU A 94 -5.66 15.16 -7.80
N GLY A 95 -6.90 15.44 -7.39
CA GLY A 95 -8.10 14.88 -8.01
C GLY A 95 -8.42 13.47 -7.50
N PRO A 96 -9.46 12.81 -8.06
CA PRO A 96 -9.94 11.52 -7.58
C PRO A 96 -8.89 10.41 -7.75
N LEU A 97 -8.95 9.40 -6.89
CA LEU A 97 -8.11 8.22 -6.99
C LEU A 97 -8.67 7.30 -8.08
N PHE A 98 -8.00 7.24 -9.23
CA PHE A 98 -8.44 6.41 -10.35
C PHE A 98 -8.00 4.96 -10.23
N MET A 99 -6.71 4.73 -9.93
CA MET A 99 -6.15 3.39 -9.93
C MET A 99 -5.04 3.23 -8.90
N THR A 100 -4.75 1.98 -8.55
CA THR A 100 -3.53 1.62 -7.82
C THR A 100 -2.75 0.53 -8.56
N SER A 101 -1.43 0.55 -8.44
CA SER A 101 -0.52 -0.34 -9.16
C SER A 101 0.57 -0.87 -8.24
N THR A 102 1.00 -2.11 -8.48
CA THR A 102 2.10 -2.75 -7.76
C THR A 102 3.07 -3.43 -8.72
N ASP A 103 4.29 -3.69 -8.25
CA ASP A 103 5.38 -4.33 -8.99
C ASP A 103 5.22 -5.87 -9.11
N GLY A 104 4.00 -6.39 -8.91
CA GLY A 104 3.70 -7.79 -9.10
C GLY A 104 4.11 -8.72 -7.96
N ASN A 105 4.52 -8.21 -6.79
CA ASN A 105 4.63 -9.02 -5.57
C ASN A 105 3.26 -9.68 -5.26
N SER A 106 3.24 -11.01 -5.05
CA SER A 106 2.00 -11.79 -4.88
C SER A 106 1.18 -11.37 -3.66
N VAL A 107 1.83 -10.93 -2.57
CA VAL A 107 1.18 -10.43 -1.37
C VAL A 107 0.41 -9.14 -1.67
N PHE A 108 1.05 -8.23 -2.41
CA PHE A 108 0.45 -6.97 -2.85
C PHE A 108 -0.67 -7.17 -3.85
N HIS A 109 -0.45 -8.04 -4.83
CA HIS A 109 -1.45 -8.40 -5.82
C HIS A 109 -2.71 -8.97 -5.16
N THR A 110 -2.54 -9.85 -4.17
CA THR A 110 -3.67 -10.43 -3.42
C THR A 110 -4.42 -9.37 -2.62
N ALA A 111 -3.71 -8.47 -1.93
CA ALA A 111 -4.32 -7.39 -1.18
C ALA A 111 -5.11 -6.43 -2.08
N GLN A 112 -4.52 -6.01 -3.21
CA GLN A 112 -5.17 -5.15 -4.20
C GLN A 112 -6.40 -5.81 -4.80
N HIS A 113 -6.30 -7.06 -5.25
CA HIS A 113 -7.44 -7.78 -5.82
C HIS A 113 -8.61 -7.81 -4.84
N ASN A 114 -8.37 -8.23 -3.60
CA ASN A 114 -9.41 -8.30 -2.57
C ASN A 114 -10.09 -6.94 -2.26
N ARG A 115 -9.43 -5.82 -2.55
CA ARG A 115 -9.94 -4.47 -2.24
C ARG A 115 -10.45 -3.70 -3.45
N LEU A 116 -9.99 -4.03 -4.63
CA LEU A 116 -10.26 -3.30 -5.86
C LEU A 116 -11.14 -4.08 -6.84
N THR A 117 -11.64 -5.24 -6.43
CA THR A 117 -12.63 -6.02 -7.19
C THR A 117 -13.78 -6.49 -6.29
N CYS A 118 -14.22 -5.64 -5.36
CA CYS A 118 -15.17 -6.02 -4.31
C CYS A 118 -16.62 -5.58 -4.56
N TYR A 119 -16.87 -4.64 -5.48
CA TYR A 119 -18.24 -4.27 -5.87
C TYR A 119 -18.35 -3.75 -7.30
N THR A 120 -19.55 -3.82 -7.86
CA THR A 120 -19.89 -3.23 -9.17
C THR A 120 -20.16 -1.73 -9.01
N PRO A 121 -19.55 -0.84 -9.81
CA PRO A 121 -19.78 0.60 -9.70
C PRO A 121 -21.28 0.94 -9.93
N PRO A 122 -21.79 2.04 -9.35
CA PRO A 122 -23.18 2.42 -9.49
C PRO A 122 -23.58 2.62 -10.97
N VAL A 123 -24.77 2.16 -11.33
CA VAL A 123 -25.31 2.38 -12.69
C VAL A 123 -25.33 3.87 -13.00
N GLY A 124 -24.71 4.25 -14.12
CA GLY A 124 -24.62 5.64 -14.58
C GLY A 124 -23.45 6.43 -14.00
N SER A 125 -22.60 5.84 -13.15
CA SER A 125 -21.31 6.45 -12.82
C SER A 125 -20.40 6.51 -14.04
N ALA A 126 -19.40 7.40 -14.01
CA ALA A 126 -18.44 7.51 -15.11
C ALA A 126 -17.73 6.17 -15.37
N LEU A 127 -17.29 5.48 -14.31
CA LEU A 127 -16.64 4.17 -14.46
C LEU A 127 -17.60 3.12 -15.01
N TYR A 128 -18.86 3.09 -14.55
CA TYR A 128 -19.85 2.14 -15.06
C TYR A 128 -20.08 2.32 -16.56
N ILE A 129 -20.21 3.57 -17.03
CA ILE A 129 -20.43 3.87 -18.44
C ILE A 129 -19.26 3.36 -19.30
N GLU A 130 -18.03 3.58 -18.86
CA GLU A 130 -16.83 3.08 -19.56
C GLU A 130 -16.76 1.54 -19.56
N LEU A 131 -16.99 0.90 -18.41
CA LEU A 131 -16.87 -0.54 -18.28
C LEU A 131 -18.02 -1.31 -18.96
N ALA A 132 -19.24 -0.76 -18.97
CA ALA A 132 -20.42 -1.45 -19.49
C ALA A 132 -20.31 -1.81 -20.99
N GLY A 133 -19.49 -1.07 -21.74
CA GLY A 133 -19.20 -1.39 -23.15
C GLY A 133 -18.15 -2.49 -23.36
N LEU A 134 -17.39 -2.86 -22.32
CA LEU A 134 -16.25 -3.77 -22.40
C LEU A 134 -16.66 -5.21 -22.07
N LEU A 135 -17.36 -5.86 -23.00
CA LEU A 135 -17.83 -7.23 -22.83
C LEU A 135 -16.66 -8.19 -22.51
N GLY A 136 -16.83 -8.99 -21.45
CA GLY A 136 -15.83 -9.96 -21.00
C GLY A 136 -14.77 -9.39 -20.05
N PHE A 137 -14.75 -8.08 -19.80
CA PHE A 137 -13.88 -7.46 -18.80
C PHE A 137 -14.52 -7.48 -17.41
N ASN A 138 -13.66 -7.35 -16.40
CA ASN A 138 -14.10 -7.23 -15.01
C ASN A 138 -14.94 -5.95 -14.82
N MET A 139 -16.18 -6.10 -14.35
CA MET A 139 -17.11 -5.01 -14.04
C MET A 139 -17.02 -4.54 -12.58
N THR A 140 -16.00 -4.97 -11.83
CA THR A 140 -15.87 -4.62 -10.41
C THR A 140 -14.74 -3.64 -10.15
N CYS A 141 -14.89 -2.88 -9.08
CA CYS A 141 -13.95 -1.88 -8.61
C CYS A 141 -13.82 -1.96 -7.08
N GLY A 142 -12.91 -1.14 -6.55
CA GLY A 142 -12.79 -0.88 -5.12
C GLY A 142 -13.42 0.44 -4.73
N LYS A 143 -13.26 0.77 -3.44
CA LYS A 143 -13.82 1.98 -2.84
C LYS A 143 -13.50 3.22 -3.67
N ASN A 144 -14.47 4.14 -3.76
CA ASN A 144 -14.39 5.35 -4.57
C ASN A 144 -14.20 5.07 -6.07
N GLU A 145 -14.62 3.90 -6.53
CA GLU A 145 -14.49 3.47 -7.93
C GLU A 145 -13.02 3.34 -8.39
N ALA A 146 -12.09 3.16 -7.44
CA ALA A 146 -10.69 2.92 -7.76
C ALA A 146 -10.52 1.52 -8.38
N VAL A 147 -9.71 1.43 -9.43
CA VAL A 147 -9.43 0.16 -10.12
C VAL A 147 -8.02 -0.35 -9.86
N MET A 148 -7.81 -1.64 -10.06
CA MET A 148 -6.49 -2.26 -10.02
C MET A 148 -5.83 -2.15 -11.40
N GLY A 149 -4.64 -1.53 -11.47
CA GLY A 149 -3.83 -1.44 -12.68
C GLY A 149 -2.52 -2.21 -12.51
N PRO A 150 -2.42 -3.48 -12.93
CA PRO A 150 -1.16 -4.21 -12.88
C PRO A 150 -0.12 -3.53 -13.78
N ASP A 151 1.14 -3.43 -13.32
CA ASP A 151 2.20 -2.84 -14.13
C ASP A 151 2.48 -3.74 -15.36
N PRO A 152 2.25 -3.23 -16.59
CA PRO A 152 2.37 -4.03 -17.82
C PRO A 152 3.74 -4.68 -17.99
N LYS A 153 4.81 -4.07 -17.45
CA LYS A 153 6.17 -4.62 -17.58
C LYS A 153 6.30 -5.99 -16.93
N HIS A 154 5.52 -6.29 -15.88
CA HIS A 154 5.55 -7.58 -15.19
C HIS A 154 4.72 -8.64 -15.90
N VAL A 155 3.76 -8.23 -16.72
CA VAL A 155 3.02 -9.15 -17.61
C VAL A 155 3.91 -9.55 -18.77
N VAL A 156 4.54 -8.59 -19.43
CA VAL A 156 5.43 -8.83 -20.58
C VAL A 156 6.63 -9.72 -20.21
N LYS A 157 7.21 -9.58 -19.02
CA LYS A 157 8.32 -10.42 -18.56
C LYS A 157 7.96 -11.90 -18.33
N ARG A 158 6.67 -12.25 -18.28
CA ARG A 158 6.20 -13.63 -18.09
C ARG A 158 6.07 -14.39 -19.41
N GLU A 159 6.09 -13.68 -20.53
CA GLU A 159 6.15 -14.22 -21.90
C GLU A 159 7.60 -14.34 -22.37
#